data_AF-A0A9D2IRF7-F1
#
_entry.id   AF-A0A9D2IRF7-F1
#
_cell.length_a   1.000
_cell.length_b   1.000
_cell.length_c   1.000
_cell.angle_alpha   90.00
_cell.angle_beta   90.00
_cell.angle_gamma   90.00
#
_symmetry.space_group_name_H-M   'P 1'
#
loop_
_entity.id
_entity.type
_entity.pdbx_description
1 polymer ?
#
loop_
_entity_poly.entity_id
_entity_poly.type
_entity_poly.pdbx_seq_one_letter_code
_entity_poly.pdbx_strand_id
1 'polypeptide(L)'
;MAIRTVTFAALPDQVSPCTPQDAGVQGDHQATAVVFELDPSLVSADYCYRWEFVDGNGQMDTMETFTLASEQSEASVALPRAWTMAGGVAEIRLVISQLDPEGQEQLTLYTLAGKLRFDSREGRLIHGREVVRGLTPLIVRAQQAADDASEAAEEAREQAEAITGAEERADAAAVLANTAAQRGETAAEQAEAAVSAANTAASAASAAAQQANTAAQQVNGIIGQYDRLIPFVQGAVQGTAITASLSPQPEQEEGLCVRMKVPSAFTPGYTLSVSDWSAPVAPQTALAGVSVSWPAGIYTFVYDGAAWRVQPSGVENQAYTDLLQSEVEQGYIPSAQKGAANGVAALNSAGKLAQMPTPADIGEDDYVTETGSNANGYYMKYASGRMICWVRQAIAEPEWTTWGETGLKYASHSWTYPVPFASAPIVSLGMNTNSYVWVCIGTVNTTIGQARLVTPTASSPTGFNLHGIAIGSYA
;
A
#
# COMPACT_ATOMS: atom_id res chain seq x y z
N MET A 1 -77.38 26.62 -19.93
CA MET A 1 -77.99 27.36 -18.81
C MET A 1 -77.03 28.51 -18.52
N ALA A 2 -77.43 29.76 -18.80
CA ALA A 2 -76.53 30.90 -18.67
C ALA A 2 -76.42 31.30 -17.19
N ILE A 3 -75.20 31.30 -16.65
CA ILE A 3 -74.93 31.84 -15.31
C ILE A 3 -75.11 33.36 -15.40
N ARG A 4 -75.89 33.94 -14.47
CA ARG A 4 -76.00 35.40 -14.36
C ARG A 4 -74.69 35.95 -13.80
N THR A 5 -74.13 36.98 -14.41
CA THR A 5 -72.93 37.64 -13.88
C THR A 5 -73.29 39.02 -13.36
N VAL A 6 -72.90 39.31 -12.12
CA VAL A 6 -72.98 40.64 -11.51
C VAL A 6 -71.55 41.15 -11.35
N THR A 7 -71.23 42.25 -12.02
CA THR A 7 -69.88 42.82 -12.03
C THR A 7 -69.83 44.11 -11.22
N PHE A 8 -68.80 44.22 -10.38
CA PHE A 8 -68.43 45.43 -9.67
C PHE A 8 -67.03 45.89 -10.10
N ALA A 9 -66.88 47.16 -10.41
CA ALA A 9 -65.58 47.81 -10.52
C ALA A 9 -65.08 48.16 -9.12
N ALA A 10 -63.91 47.66 -8.75
CA ALA A 10 -63.33 47.79 -7.42
C ALA A 10 -62.04 48.63 -7.46
N LEU A 11 -62.11 49.80 -6.85
CA LEU A 11 -61.01 50.73 -6.66
C LEU A 11 -60.61 50.72 -5.16
N PRO A 12 -59.39 51.15 -4.80
CA PRO A 12 -58.92 51.11 -3.41
C PRO A 12 -59.84 51.80 -2.39
N ASP A 13 -60.60 52.81 -2.81
CA ASP A 13 -61.46 53.62 -1.97
C ASP A 13 -62.97 53.45 -2.24
N GLN A 14 -63.36 52.76 -3.31
CA GLN A 14 -64.77 52.64 -3.70
C GLN A 14 -65.08 51.39 -4.54
N VAL A 15 -66.34 50.94 -4.45
CA VAL A 15 -66.90 49.88 -5.30
C VAL A 15 -68.10 50.43 -6.06
N SER A 16 -68.14 50.22 -7.38
CA SER A 16 -69.22 50.66 -8.27
C SER A 16 -69.79 49.47 -9.03
N PRO A 17 -71.12 49.34 -9.16
CA PRO A 17 -72.17 50.21 -8.64
C PRO A 17 -72.37 50.07 -7.12
N CYS A 18 -72.65 51.18 -6.43
CA CYS A 18 -72.86 51.20 -4.98
C CYS A 18 -74.32 50.89 -4.55
N THR A 19 -75.22 50.71 -5.51
CA THR A 19 -76.63 50.33 -5.30
C THR A 19 -76.80 48.81 -5.40
N PRO A 20 -77.78 48.20 -4.70
CA PRO A 20 -78.04 46.76 -4.81
C PRO A 20 -78.30 46.30 -6.25
N GLN A 21 -77.57 45.27 -6.69
CA GLN A 21 -77.70 44.65 -8.01
C GLN A 21 -78.57 43.40 -7.95
N ASP A 22 -79.37 43.14 -8.99
CA ASP A 22 -80.19 41.93 -9.06
C ASP A 22 -79.32 40.67 -9.17
N ALA A 23 -79.40 39.81 -8.16
CA ALA A 23 -78.63 38.59 -8.04
C ALA A 23 -79.49 37.31 -8.17
N GLY A 24 -80.78 37.44 -8.52
CA GLY A 24 -81.68 36.32 -8.74
C GLY A 24 -82.64 36.05 -7.59
N VAL A 25 -83.03 34.78 -7.43
CA VAL A 25 -84.10 34.39 -6.49
C VAL A 25 -83.50 33.68 -5.28
N GLN A 26 -84.16 33.87 -4.14
CA GLN A 26 -83.82 33.19 -2.89
C GLN A 26 -83.72 31.66 -3.06
N GLY A 27 -82.58 31.11 -2.63
CA GLY A 27 -82.28 29.67 -2.62
C GLY A 27 -81.70 29.09 -3.90
N ASP A 28 -81.43 29.91 -4.93
CA ASP A 28 -80.72 29.49 -6.12
C ASP A 28 -79.26 29.08 -5.80
N HIS A 29 -78.79 27.97 -6.38
CA HIS A 29 -77.42 27.48 -6.17
C HIS A 29 -76.59 27.69 -7.44
N GLN A 30 -75.48 28.43 -7.33
CA GLN A 30 -74.52 28.68 -8.43
C GLN A 30 -75.16 29.28 -9.70
N ALA A 31 -76.35 29.88 -9.58
CA ALA A 31 -77.05 30.51 -10.71
C ALA A 31 -76.54 31.92 -11.01
N THR A 32 -75.84 32.54 -10.05
CA THR A 32 -75.24 33.87 -10.16
C THR A 32 -73.77 33.81 -9.75
N ALA A 33 -72.90 34.42 -10.57
CA ALA A 33 -71.51 34.68 -10.27
C ALA A 33 -71.32 36.18 -10.01
N VAL A 34 -70.55 36.50 -8.98
CA VAL A 34 -70.13 37.88 -8.67
C VAL A 34 -68.69 38.04 -9.10
N VAL A 35 -68.42 39.10 -9.84
CA VAL A 35 -67.09 39.45 -10.33
C VAL A 35 -66.72 40.83 -9.80
N PHE A 36 -65.54 40.95 -9.21
CA PHE A 36 -64.90 42.21 -8.89
C PHE A 36 -63.78 42.42 -9.92
N GLU A 37 -63.95 43.42 -10.79
CA GLU A 37 -62.88 43.94 -11.65
C GLU A 37 -61.96 44.81 -10.78
N LEU A 38 -60.72 44.40 -10.63
CA LEU A 38 -59.77 44.98 -9.69
C LEU A 38 -58.89 46.03 -10.36
N ASP A 39 -58.73 47.17 -9.69
CA ASP A 39 -57.65 48.10 -10.01
C ASP A 39 -56.27 47.41 -9.87
N PRO A 40 -55.28 47.68 -10.75
CA PRO A 40 -53.97 47.05 -10.66
C PRO A 40 -53.26 47.22 -9.31
N SER A 41 -53.57 48.27 -8.54
CA SER A 41 -53.02 48.48 -7.19
C SER A 41 -53.55 47.50 -6.14
N LEU A 42 -54.64 46.79 -6.44
CA LEU A 42 -55.24 45.79 -5.56
C LEU A 42 -54.75 44.37 -5.84
N VAL A 43 -53.84 44.20 -6.82
CA VAL A 43 -53.30 42.90 -7.23
C VAL A 43 -51.81 42.83 -6.89
N SER A 44 -51.46 41.92 -5.99
CA SER A 44 -50.07 41.60 -5.63
C SER A 44 -49.90 40.11 -5.33
N ALA A 45 -48.71 39.58 -5.59
CA ALA A 45 -48.32 38.22 -5.21
C ALA A 45 -48.25 38.04 -3.67
N ASP A 46 -48.09 39.14 -2.93
CA ASP A 46 -48.02 39.14 -1.47
C ASP A 46 -49.41 39.26 -0.80
N TYR A 47 -50.48 39.37 -1.60
CA TYR A 47 -51.84 39.52 -1.09
C TYR A 47 -52.61 38.20 -1.08
N CYS A 48 -53.46 38.05 -0.08
CA CYS A 48 -54.45 37.00 0.04
C CYS A 48 -55.84 37.59 0.05
N TYR A 49 -56.76 36.93 -0.65
CA TYR A 49 -58.11 37.37 -0.90
C TYR A 49 -59.09 36.44 -0.22
N ARG A 50 -60.18 36.98 0.32
CA ARG A 50 -61.24 36.20 0.94
C ARG A 50 -62.59 36.79 0.61
N TRP A 51 -63.56 35.92 0.32
CA TRP A 51 -64.95 36.32 0.19
C TRP A 51 -65.65 36.25 1.54
N GLU A 52 -66.20 37.36 1.99
CA GLU A 52 -67.16 37.41 3.08
C GLU A 52 -68.54 37.74 2.52
N PHE A 53 -69.57 37.18 3.14
CA PHE A 53 -70.95 37.38 2.72
C PHE A 53 -71.82 37.62 3.92
N VAL A 54 -72.58 38.71 3.90
CA VAL A 54 -73.61 39.03 4.89
C VAL A 54 -74.96 38.92 4.22
N ASP A 55 -75.78 37.97 4.65
CA ASP A 55 -77.08 37.71 4.06
C ASP A 55 -78.12 38.79 4.42
N GLY A 56 -79.31 38.73 3.80
CA GLY A 56 -80.39 39.70 4.06
C GLY A 56 -80.96 39.68 5.48
N ASN A 57 -80.60 38.69 6.31
CA ASN A 57 -80.94 38.61 7.72
C ASN A 57 -79.78 39.04 8.64
N GLY A 58 -78.65 39.48 8.06
CA GLY A 58 -77.45 39.88 8.79
C GLY A 58 -76.57 38.72 9.26
N GLN A 59 -76.78 37.50 8.79
CA GLN A 59 -75.87 36.38 9.07
C GLN A 59 -74.64 36.48 8.18
N MET A 60 -73.47 36.34 8.79
CA MET A 60 -72.19 36.38 8.09
C MET A 60 -71.67 34.97 7.82
N ASP A 61 -71.14 34.76 6.62
CA ASP A 61 -70.41 33.59 6.21
C ASP A 61 -69.13 34.00 5.47
N THR A 62 -68.14 33.11 5.39
CA THR A 62 -66.84 33.39 4.75
C THR A 62 -66.34 32.16 4.01
N MET A 63 -65.62 32.39 2.92
CA MET A 63 -64.89 31.33 2.21
C MET A 63 -63.44 31.23 2.67
N GLU A 64 -62.74 30.19 2.21
CA GLU A 64 -61.29 30.04 2.35
C GLU A 64 -60.55 31.16 1.61
N THR A 65 -59.36 31.50 2.10
CA THR A 65 -58.47 32.46 1.45
C THR A 65 -57.89 31.87 0.17
N PHE A 66 -57.71 32.70 -0.85
CA PHE A 66 -57.08 32.33 -2.11
C PHE A 66 -56.10 33.41 -2.57
N THR A 67 -55.26 33.08 -3.55
CA THR A 67 -54.31 34.01 -4.19
C THR A 67 -54.73 34.26 -5.64
N LEU A 68 -54.39 35.44 -6.15
CA LEU A 68 -54.53 35.78 -7.57
C LEU A 68 -53.15 35.80 -8.21
N ALA A 69 -53.06 35.36 -9.47
CA ALA A 69 -51.84 35.54 -10.25
C ALA A 69 -51.65 37.04 -10.56
N SER A 70 -50.39 37.50 -10.66
CA SER A 70 -50.06 38.92 -10.86
C SER A 70 -50.66 39.56 -12.11
N GLU A 71 -51.06 38.74 -13.09
CA GLU A 71 -51.67 39.16 -14.37
C GLU A 71 -53.21 39.16 -14.32
N GLN A 72 -53.83 38.68 -13.23
CA GLN A 72 -55.30 38.61 -13.11
C GLN A 72 -55.87 39.97 -12.68
N SER A 73 -56.85 40.47 -13.43
CA SER A 73 -57.57 41.72 -13.15
C SER A 73 -58.96 41.51 -12.54
N GLU A 74 -59.34 40.27 -12.24
CA GLU A 74 -60.68 39.92 -11.78
C GLU A 74 -60.67 38.86 -10.69
N ALA A 75 -61.48 39.07 -9.66
CA ALA A 75 -61.83 38.04 -8.67
C ALA A 75 -63.29 37.64 -8.85
N SER A 76 -63.58 36.34 -8.94
CA SER A 76 -64.93 35.84 -9.19
C SER A 76 -65.34 34.74 -8.24
N VAL A 77 -66.62 34.72 -7.85
CA VAL A 77 -67.21 33.66 -7.03
C VAL A 77 -68.63 33.32 -7.48
N ALA A 78 -68.92 32.03 -7.64
CA ALA A 78 -70.28 31.54 -7.85
C ALA A 78 -71.00 31.40 -6.51
N LEU A 79 -72.19 31.99 -6.38
CA LEU A 79 -72.87 32.08 -5.10
C LEU A 79 -73.43 30.71 -4.66
N PRO A 80 -73.00 30.17 -3.51
CA PRO A 80 -73.51 28.90 -3.00
C PRO A 80 -74.94 29.07 -2.49
N ARG A 81 -75.67 27.96 -2.37
CA ARG A 81 -77.08 27.98 -1.95
C ARG A 81 -77.24 28.59 -0.57
N ALA A 82 -76.28 28.35 0.32
CA ALA A 82 -76.30 28.88 1.68
C ALA A 82 -76.41 30.41 1.72
N TRP A 83 -75.75 31.11 0.78
CA TRP A 83 -75.70 32.57 0.73
C TRP A 83 -76.97 33.18 0.16
N THR A 84 -77.65 32.48 -0.76
CA THR A 84 -78.87 32.99 -1.39
C THR A 84 -80.14 32.67 -0.58
N MET A 85 -80.03 31.97 0.56
CA MET A 85 -81.19 31.46 1.32
C MET A 85 -82.01 32.52 2.05
N ALA A 86 -81.46 33.68 2.39
CA ALA A 86 -82.14 34.67 3.21
C ALA A 86 -83.08 35.61 2.42
N GLY A 87 -82.96 35.69 1.09
CA GLY A 87 -83.65 36.70 0.29
C GLY A 87 -83.21 38.14 0.65
N GLY A 88 -83.81 39.16 0.05
CA GLY A 88 -83.56 40.55 0.42
C GLY A 88 -82.22 41.10 -0.07
N VAL A 89 -81.69 42.13 0.60
CA VAL A 89 -80.40 42.76 0.23
C VAL A 89 -79.28 42.14 1.05
N ALA A 90 -78.33 41.51 0.35
CA ALA A 90 -77.11 40.96 0.94
C ALA A 90 -75.89 41.83 0.57
N GLU A 91 -74.82 41.71 1.33
CA GLU A 91 -73.53 42.36 1.08
C GLU A 91 -72.46 41.30 0.89
N ILE A 92 -71.82 41.29 -0.28
CA ILE A 92 -70.64 40.47 -0.56
C ILE A 92 -69.41 41.37 -0.47
N ARG A 93 -68.37 40.89 0.21
CA ARG A 93 -67.13 41.61 0.41
C ARG A 93 -65.97 40.80 -0.13
N LEU A 94 -65.11 41.46 -0.90
CA LEU A 94 -63.78 40.98 -1.17
C LEU A 94 -62.82 41.62 -0.16
N VAL A 95 -62.27 40.82 0.73
CA VAL A 95 -61.28 41.23 1.72
C VAL A 95 -59.88 40.92 1.18
N ILE A 96 -59.00 41.90 1.22
CA ILE A 96 -57.60 41.77 0.79
C ILE A 96 -56.72 41.96 2.01
N SER A 97 -55.89 40.96 2.32
CA SER A 97 -54.99 40.93 3.47
C SER A 97 -53.56 40.60 3.02
N GLN A 98 -52.59 40.99 3.85
CA GLN A 98 -51.20 40.55 3.72
C GLN A 98 -50.92 39.48 4.78
N LEU A 99 -50.25 38.39 4.38
CA LEU A 99 -49.82 37.33 5.30
C LEU A 99 -48.41 37.61 5.85
N ASP A 100 -48.12 37.12 7.05
CA ASP A 100 -46.77 37.08 7.60
C ASP A 100 -45.92 35.92 7.00
N PRO A 101 -44.61 35.85 7.27
CA PRO A 101 -43.75 34.77 6.78
C PRO A 101 -44.14 33.36 7.25
N GLU A 102 -45.03 33.26 8.23
CA GLU A 102 -45.55 32.02 8.81
C GLU A 102 -46.94 31.65 8.22
N GLY A 103 -47.43 32.43 7.24
CA GLY A 103 -48.67 32.18 6.51
C GLY A 103 -49.94 32.54 7.28
N GLN A 104 -49.85 33.35 8.34
CA GLN A 104 -51.01 33.86 9.09
C GLN A 104 -51.40 35.27 8.63
N GLU A 105 -52.69 35.59 8.71
CA GLU A 105 -53.20 36.93 8.35
C GLU A 105 -52.62 37.99 9.29
N GLN A 106 -51.74 38.83 8.76
CA GLN A 106 -51.03 39.86 9.52
C GLN A 106 -51.80 41.18 9.55
N LEU A 107 -52.43 41.55 8.43
CA LEU A 107 -53.11 42.84 8.27
C LEU A 107 -54.16 42.79 7.15
N THR A 108 -55.40 43.21 7.43
CA THR A 108 -56.41 43.51 6.40
C THR A 108 -56.13 44.90 5.81
N LEU A 109 -55.86 44.93 4.50
CA LEU A 109 -55.54 46.14 3.74
C LEU A 109 -56.80 46.80 3.17
N TYR A 110 -57.70 46.01 2.58
CA TYR A 110 -58.90 46.51 1.92
C TYR A 110 -60.12 45.63 2.21
N THR A 111 -61.30 46.26 2.25
CA THR A 111 -62.59 45.56 2.31
C THR A 111 -63.54 46.20 1.31
N LEU A 112 -63.76 45.51 0.20
CA LEU A 112 -64.47 46.01 -0.97
C LEU A 112 -65.88 45.39 -0.98
N ALA A 113 -66.90 46.20 -0.71
CA ALA A 113 -68.27 45.72 -0.51
C ALA A 113 -69.19 46.00 -1.71
N GLY A 114 -69.76 44.94 -2.28
CA GLY A 114 -70.80 44.96 -3.31
C GLY A 114 -72.16 44.56 -2.73
N LYS A 115 -73.23 45.21 -3.17
CA LYS A 115 -74.59 44.94 -2.68
C LYS A 115 -75.38 44.13 -3.71
N LEU A 116 -76.02 43.07 -3.24
CA LEU A 116 -76.81 42.14 -4.04
C LEU A 116 -78.25 42.13 -3.53
N ARG A 117 -79.22 41.97 -4.43
CA ARG A 117 -80.63 41.82 -4.11
C ARG A 117 -81.12 40.47 -4.62
N PHE A 118 -81.73 39.69 -3.73
CA PHE A 118 -82.41 38.45 -4.04
C PHE A 118 -83.91 38.61 -3.85
N ASP A 119 -84.67 38.30 -4.89
CA ASP A 119 -86.13 38.31 -4.81
C ASP A 119 -86.60 37.18 -3.87
N SER A 120 -87.54 37.51 -2.98
CA SER A 120 -88.13 36.54 -2.07
C SER A 120 -88.91 35.49 -2.84
N ARG A 121 -88.73 34.22 -2.47
CA ARG A 121 -89.59 33.15 -2.96
C ARG A 121 -90.84 33.14 -2.09
N GLU A 122 -92.00 33.52 -2.63
CA GLU A 122 -93.26 33.42 -1.88
C GLU A 122 -93.49 31.96 -1.45
N GLY A 123 -93.35 31.68 -0.15
CA GLY A 123 -93.65 30.38 0.44
C GLY A 123 -92.68 29.89 1.53
N ARG A 124 -93.07 30.13 2.78
CA ARG A 124 -92.79 29.33 3.99
C ARG A 124 -91.33 29.25 4.50
N LEU A 125 -91.17 29.77 5.73
CA LEU A 125 -90.05 29.61 6.67
C LEU A 125 -89.29 28.28 6.52
N ILE A 126 -88.04 28.33 6.06
CA ILE A 126 -87.12 27.19 6.11
C ILE A 126 -86.24 27.34 7.34
N HIS A 127 -86.49 26.48 8.34
CA HIS A 127 -85.67 26.32 9.53
C HIS A 127 -84.25 25.87 9.13
N GLY A 128 -83.26 26.51 9.75
CA GLY A 128 -81.85 26.21 9.57
C GLY A 128 -81.49 24.79 9.98
N ARG A 129 -80.47 24.23 9.31
CA ARG A 129 -79.77 23.07 9.81
C ARG A 129 -78.28 23.13 9.49
N GLU A 130 -77.52 22.88 10.55
CA GLU A 130 -76.10 22.54 10.69
C GLU A 130 -75.13 22.97 9.59
N VAL A 131 -74.41 24.04 9.91
CA VAL A 131 -73.07 24.29 9.38
C VAL A 131 -72.14 23.19 9.91
N VAL A 132 -71.85 22.19 9.09
CA VAL A 132 -70.75 21.24 9.35
C VAL A 132 -69.44 21.97 9.02
N ARG A 133 -68.64 22.28 10.05
CA ARG A 133 -67.31 22.88 9.88
C ARG A 133 -66.24 21.80 9.66
N GLY A 134 -65.39 21.96 8.65
CA GLY A 134 -63.96 21.64 8.69
C GLY A 134 -63.47 20.18 8.78
N LEU A 135 -64.05 19.22 8.03
CA LEU A 135 -63.52 17.85 7.95
C LEU A 135 -62.27 17.71 7.05
N THR A 136 -62.12 18.57 6.04
CA THR A 136 -61.01 18.49 5.08
C THR A 136 -59.63 18.67 5.73
N PRO A 137 -59.39 19.65 6.62
CA PRO A 137 -58.09 19.79 7.28
C PRO A 137 -57.72 18.60 8.17
N LEU A 138 -58.71 17.92 8.75
CA LEU A 138 -58.50 16.71 9.54
C LEU A 138 -58.10 15.52 8.67
N ILE A 139 -58.75 15.34 7.52
CA ILE A 139 -58.42 14.29 6.56
C ILE A 139 -57.02 14.50 6.00
N VAL A 140 -56.66 15.73 5.63
CA VAL A 140 -55.32 16.05 5.11
C VAL A 140 -54.25 15.79 6.17
N ARG A 141 -54.46 16.20 7.43
CA ARG A 141 -53.52 15.92 8.52
C ARG A 141 -53.38 14.43 8.82
N ALA A 142 -54.48 13.67 8.74
CA ALA A 142 -54.45 12.22 8.94
C ALA A 142 -53.69 11.51 7.80
N GLN A 143 -53.85 11.98 6.56
CA GLN A 143 -53.09 11.46 5.41
C GLN A 143 -51.61 11.76 5.57
N GLN A 144 -51.24 13.00 5.87
CA GLN A 144 -49.85 13.39 6.09
C GLN A 144 -49.19 12.54 7.19
N ALA A 145 -49.88 12.35 8.32
CA ALA A 145 -49.34 11.52 9.41
C ALA A 145 -49.17 10.05 9.02
N ALA A 146 -50.00 9.52 8.11
CA ALA A 146 -49.86 8.16 7.60
C ALA A 146 -48.70 8.04 6.61
N ASP A 147 -48.48 9.07 5.80
CA ASP A 147 -47.36 9.16 4.86
C ASP A 147 -46.03 9.27 5.64
N ASP A 148 -45.95 10.18 6.61
CA ASP A 148 -44.78 10.35 7.49
C ASP A 148 -44.44 9.05 8.26
N ALA A 149 -45.47 8.33 8.75
CA ALA A 149 -45.28 7.06 9.45
C ALA A 149 -44.79 5.93 8.50
N SER A 150 -45.20 5.97 7.23
CA SER A 150 -44.76 5.01 6.23
C SER A 150 -43.30 5.26 5.84
N GLU A 151 -42.91 6.52 5.63
CA GLU A 151 -41.53 6.93 5.37
C GLU A 151 -40.60 6.53 6.52
N ALA A 152 -40.98 6.85 7.76
CA ALA A 152 -40.21 6.44 8.94
C ALA A 152 -40.05 4.91 9.06
N ALA A 153 -41.05 4.13 8.64
CA ALA A 153 -40.98 2.68 8.63
C ALA A 153 -40.05 2.13 7.53
N GLU A 154 -39.95 2.81 6.39
CA GLU A 154 -39.01 2.48 5.33
C GLU A 154 -37.57 2.81 5.75
N GLU A 155 -37.32 3.99 6.30
CA GLU A 155 -36.00 4.36 6.84
C GLU A 155 -35.52 3.38 7.92
N ALA A 156 -36.41 2.96 8.81
CA ALA A 156 -36.08 1.96 9.83
C ALA A 156 -35.70 0.60 9.24
N ARG A 157 -36.31 0.19 8.12
CA ARG A 157 -35.96 -1.05 7.41
C ARG A 157 -34.59 -0.94 6.75
N GLU A 158 -34.33 0.16 6.03
CA GLU A 158 -33.02 0.40 5.42
C GLU A 158 -31.89 0.38 6.46
N GLN A 159 -32.14 0.98 7.62
CA GLN A 159 -31.17 0.97 8.72
C GLN A 159 -30.93 -0.45 9.27
N ALA A 160 -31.97 -1.29 9.37
CA ALA A 160 -31.83 -2.67 9.81
C ALA A 160 -31.02 -3.52 8.81
N GLU A 161 -31.23 -3.32 7.51
CA GLU A 161 -30.43 -3.95 6.46
C GLU A 161 -28.96 -3.50 6.51
N ALA A 162 -28.71 -2.21 6.75
CA ALA A 162 -27.36 -1.68 6.91
C ALA A 162 -26.62 -2.28 8.12
N ILE A 163 -27.33 -2.51 9.24
CA ILE A 163 -26.79 -3.18 10.43
C ILE A 163 -26.42 -4.63 10.09
N THR A 164 -27.30 -5.36 9.42
CA THR A 164 -27.05 -6.75 9.02
C THR A 164 -25.81 -6.84 8.12
N GLY A 165 -25.68 -5.95 7.13
CA GLY A 165 -24.48 -5.89 6.29
C GLY A 165 -23.22 -5.44 7.03
N ALA A 166 -23.33 -4.72 8.15
CA ALA A 166 -22.20 -4.40 9.01
C ALA A 166 -21.74 -5.62 9.84
N GLU A 167 -22.67 -6.41 10.36
CA GLU A 167 -22.38 -7.66 11.08
C GLU A 167 -21.66 -8.67 10.17
N GLU A 168 -22.16 -8.90 8.96
CA GLU A 168 -21.51 -9.80 7.99
C GLU A 168 -20.07 -9.37 7.65
N ARG A 169 -19.83 -8.07 7.52
CA ARG A 169 -18.47 -7.53 7.28
C ARG A 169 -17.56 -7.71 8.49
N ALA A 170 -18.10 -7.58 9.70
CA ALA A 170 -17.35 -7.82 10.93
C ALA A 170 -16.95 -9.31 11.05
N ASP A 171 -17.87 -10.22 10.75
CA ASP A 171 -17.60 -11.66 10.74
C ASP A 171 -16.54 -12.03 9.69
N ALA A 172 -16.66 -11.50 8.47
CA ALA A 172 -15.66 -11.70 7.43
C ALA A 172 -14.27 -11.19 7.84
N ALA A 173 -14.20 -10.02 8.50
CA ALA A 173 -12.94 -9.48 9.02
C ALA A 173 -12.34 -10.37 10.12
N ALA A 174 -13.15 -10.93 11.01
CA ALA A 174 -12.70 -11.86 12.04
C ALA A 174 -12.12 -13.15 11.44
N VAL A 175 -12.76 -13.70 10.41
CA VAL A 175 -12.25 -14.88 9.68
C VAL A 175 -10.91 -14.59 9.00
N LEU A 176 -10.76 -13.42 8.37
CA LEU A 176 -9.50 -13.01 7.75
C LEU A 176 -8.39 -12.84 8.79
N ALA A 177 -8.69 -12.25 9.96
CA ALA A 177 -7.74 -12.11 11.05
C ALA A 177 -7.25 -13.48 11.57
N ASN A 178 -8.17 -14.42 11.77
CA ASN A 178 -7.83 -15.79 12.19
C ASN A 178 -6.98 -16.52 11.15
N THR A 179 -7.30 -16.35 9.86
CA THR A 179 -6.51 -16.92 8.76
C THR A 179 -5.10 -16.34 8.71
N ALA A 180 -4.95 -15.03 8.94
CA ALA A 180 -3.65 -14.38 8.98
C ALA A 180 -2.79 -14.87 10.17
N ALA A 181 -3.41 -15.07 11.34
CA ALA A 181 -2.75 -15.63 12.52
C ALA A 181 -2.20 -17.04 12.25
N GLN A 182 -3.02 -17.93 11.67
CA GLN A 182 -2.60 -19.28 11.30
C GLN A 182 -1.42 -19.29 10.30
N ARG A 183 -1.45 -18.40 9.30
CA ARG A 183 -0.33 -18.24 8.36
C ARG A 183 0.95 -17.79 9.07
N GLY A 184 0.83 -16.92 10.07
CA GLY A 184 1.95 -16.50 10.91
C GLY A 184 2.56 -17.66 11.71
N GLU A 185 1.72 -18.50 12.31
CA GLU A 185 2.15 -19.71 13.04
C GLU A 185 2.88 -20.69 12.11
N THR A 186 2.32 -20.99 10.93
CA THR A 186 2.98 -21.87 9.94
C THR A 186 4.32 -21.30 9.48
N ALA A 187 4.42 -19.98 9.27
CA ALA A 187 5.69 -19.34 8.89
C ALA A 187 6.75 -19.44 10.02
N ALA A 188 6.33 -19.33 11.28
CA ALA A 188 7.21 -19.51 12.42
C ALA A 188 7.74 -20.95 12.50
N GLU A 189 6.88 -21.96 12.34
CA GLU A 189 7.28 -23.36 12.29
C GLU A 189 8.28 -23.65 11.15
N GLN A 190 8.05 -23.07 9.97
CA GLN A 190 8.98 -23.19 8.84
C GLN A 190 10.34 -22.54 9.13
N ALA A 191 10.36 -21.40 9.82
CA ALA A 191 11.59 -20.74 10.23
C ALA A 191 12.37 -21.59 11.25
N GLU A 192 11.70 -22.18 12.25
CA GLU A 192 12.33 -23.08 13.22
C GLU A 192 12.91 -24.35 12.57
N ALA A 193 12.19 -24.92 11.58
CA ALA A 193 12.67 -26.04 10.79
C ALA A 193 13.92 -25.66 9.98
N ALA A 194 13.94 -24.48 9.35
CA ALA A 194 15.09 -23.98 8.61
C ALA A 194 16.32 -23.77 9.50
N VAL A 195 16.13 -23.21 10.71
CA VAL A 195 17.21 -23.05 11.71
C VAL A 195 17.77 -24.42 12.12
N SER A 196 16.90 -25.41 12.35
CA SER A 196 17.32 -26.77 12.70
C SER A 196 18.12 -27.44 11.58
N ALA A 197 17.71 -27.25 10.33
CA ALA A 197 18.44 -27.73 9.15
C ALA A 197 19.81 -27.06 9.00
N ALA A 198 19.88 -25.74 9.20
CA ALA A 198 21.14 -24.99 9.17
C ALA A 198 22.12 -25.47 10.25
N ASN A 199 21.64 -25.70 11.48
CA ASN A 199 22.47 -26.22 12.58
C ASN A 199 22.99 -27.64 12.28
N THR A 200 22.17 -28.47 11.65
CA THR A 200 22.58 -29.82 11.21
C THR A 200 23.68 -29.74 10.17
N ALA A 201 23.51 -28.88 9.15
CA ALA A 201 24.51 -28.67 8.11
C ALA A 201 25.82 -28.12 8.67
N ALA A 202 25.77 -27.17 9.60
CA ALA A 202 26.95 -26.61 10.27
C ALA A 202 27.73 -27.68 11.07
N SER A 203 27.00 -28.57 11.74
CA SER A 203 27.60 -29.70 12.48
C SER A 203 28.29 -30.69 11.54
N ALA A 204 27.66 -31.01 10.41
CA ALA A 204 28.24 -31.89 9.38
C ALA A 204 29.50 -31.27 8.75
N ALA A 205 29.47 -29.98 8.44
CA ALA A 205 30.64 -29.26 7.93
C ALA A 205 31.81 -29.27 8.93
N SER A 206 31.51 -29.08 10.23
CA SER A 206 32.51 -29.14 11.30
C SER A 206 33.15 -30.53 11.42
N ALA A 207 32.34 -31.59 11.32
CA ALA A 207 32.83 -32.97 11.33
C ALA A 207 33.73 -33.26 10.11
N ALA A 208 33.33 -32.81 8.91
CA ALA A 208 34.14 -32.95 7.70
C ALA A 208 35.49 -32.21 7.82
N ALA A 209 35.50 -31.00 8.39
CA ALA A 209 36.73 -30.25 8.64
C ALA A 209 37.67 -30.96 9.63
N GLN A 210 37.13 -31.59 10.68
CA GLN A 210 37.91 -32.38 11.63
C GLN A 210 38.53 -33.63 10.97
N GLN A 211 37.76 -34.32 10.11
CA GLN A 211 38.27 -35.44 9.33
C GLN A 211 39.41 -35.02 8.41
N ALA A 212 39.26 -33.89 7.71
CA ALA A 212 40.30 -33.34 6.84
C ALA A 212 41.58 -32.99 7.64
N ASN A 213 41.44 -32.35 8.80
CA ASN A 213 42.58 -32.04 9.68
C ASN A 213 43.29 -33.32 10.18
N THR A 214 42.52 -34.35 10.51
CA THR A 214 43.08 -35.65 10.95
C THR A 214 43.87 -36.30 9.81
N ALA A 215 43.33 -36.30 8.60
CA ALA A 215 44.03 -36.79 7.40
C ALA A 215 45.32 -36.00 7.13
N ALA A 216 45.28 -34.66 7.23
CA ALA A 216 46.46 -33.81 7.06
C ALA A 216 47.54 -34.09 8.11
N GLN A 217 47.16 -34.30 9.37
CA GLN A 217 48.10 -34.67 10.43
C GLN A 217 48.74 -36.05 10.18
N GLN A 218 47.98 -37.02 9.71
CA GLN A 218 48.50 -38.34 9.34
C GLN A 218 49.54 -38.22 8.21
N VAL A 219 49.26 -37.44 7.16
CA VAL A 219 50.19 -37.18 6.06
C VAL A 219 51.47 -36.50 6.56
N ASN A 220 51.35 -35.48 7.43
CA ASN A 220 52.52 -34.79 7.97
C ASN A 220 53.37 -35.70 8.88
N GLY A 221 52.73 -36.60 9.64
CA GLY A 221 53.40 -37.63 10.42
C GLY A 221 54.19 -38.61 9.54
N ILE A 222 53.61 -39.00 8.40
CA ILE A 222 54.29 -39.84 7.40
C ILE A 222 55.50 -39.08 6.82
N ILE A 223 55.33 -37.83 6.38
CA ILE A 223 56.42 -37.02 5.81
C ILE A 223 57.55 -36.82 6.83
N GLY A 224 57.24 -36.48 8.09
CA GLY A 224 58.25 -36.33 9.14
C GLY A 224 59.01 -37.62 9.48
N GLN A 225 58.42 -38.79 9.20
CA GLN A 225 59.11 -40.08 9.30
C GLN A 225 60.14 -40.27 8.17
N TYR A 226 59.86 -39.74 6.97
CA TYR A 226 60.78 -39.77 5.82
C TYR A 226 61.82 -38.63 5.85
N ASP A 227 61.53 -37.52 6.52
CA ASP A 227 62.44 -36.36 6.68
C ASP A 227 63.50 -36.57 7.78
N ARG A 228 63.45 -37.71 8.49
CA ARG A 228 64.64 -38.30 9.12
C ARG A 228 65.57 -38.86 8.04
N LEU A 229 66.12 -37.92 7.27
CA LEU A 229 67.43 -37.91 6.60
C LEU A 229 67.92 -39.27 6.11
N ILE A 230 67.53 -39.64 4.89
CA ILE A 230 68.49 -40.28 3.99
C ILE A 230 69.20 -39.13 3.25
N PRO A 231 70.36 -38.64 3.72
CA PRO A 231 70.98 -37.50 3.11
C PRO A 231 71.36 -37.81 1.66
N PHE A 232 71.01 -36.89 0.76
CA PHE A 232 71.31 -37.00 -0.66
C PHE A 232 72.67 -36.37 -0.97
N VAL A 233 73.60 -37.17 -1.48
CA VAL A 233 74.96 -36.76 -1.80
C VAL A 233 75.36 -37.14 -3.21
N GLN A 234 76.16 -36.30 -3.85
CA GLN A 234 76.77 -36.63 -5.13
C GLN A 234 78.05 -37.41 -4.87
N GLY A 235 78.08 -38.68 -5.31
CA GLY A 235 79.24 -39.53 -5.16
C GLY A 235 80.31 -39.23 -6.22
N ALA A 236 81.58 -39.29 -5.85
CA ALA A 236 82.70 -39.32 -6.78
C ALA A 236 83.29 -40.74 -6.83
N VAL A 237 83.47 -41.28 -8.03
CA VAL A 237 84.08 -42.61 -8.23
C VAL A 237 85.54 -42.41 -8.65
N GLN A 238 86.47 -42.97 -7.87
CA GLN A 238 87.91 -43.01 -8.19
C GLN A 238 88.45 -44.42 -7.98
N GLY A 239 88.87 -45.10 -9.05
CA GLY A 239 89.27 -46.50 -8.98
C GLY A 239 88.12 -47.39 -8.48
N THR A 240 88.32 -48.13 -7.40
CA THR A 240 87.30 -48.97 -6.74
C THR A 240 86.63 -48.29 -5.54
N ALA A 241 86.82 -46.99 -5.34
CA ALA A 241 86.23 -46.25 -4.24
C ALA A 241 85.12 -45.31 -4.74
N ILE A 242 84.00 -45.29 -4.04
CA ILE A 242 82.93 -44.31 -4.19
C ILE A 242 82.95 -43.44 -2.94
N THR A 243 83.08 -42.14 -3.10
CA THR A 243 83.25 -41.19 -1.98
C THR A 243 82.10 -40.19 -1.95
N ALA A 244 81.57 -39.92 -0.77
CA ALA A 244 80.53 -38.92 -0.56
C ALA A 244 80.71 -38.23 0.79
N SER A 245 80.73 -36.90 0.84
CA SER A 245 80.88 -36.16 2.10
C SER A 245 79.50 -35.74 2.64
N LEU A 246 79.21 -36.09 3.89
CA LEU A 246 78.01 -35.72 4.63
C LEU A 246 78.31 -34.74 5.76
N SER A 247 77.46 -33.73 5.91
CA SER A 247 77.46 -32.80 7.05
C SER A 247 76.02 -32.57 7.51
N PRO A 248 75.67 -32.78 8.80
CA PRO A 248 76.55 -33.30 9.87
C PRO A 248 76.98 -34.74 9.61
N GLN A 249 78.10 -35.18 10.20
CA GLN A 249 78.54 -36.56 10.05
C GLN A 249 77.53 -37.51 10.73
N PRO A 250 76.99 -38.50 10.02
CA PRO A 250 76.08 -39.46 10.63
C PRO A 250 76.84 -40.36 11.60
N GLU A 251 76.19 -40.75 12.69
CA GLU A 251 76.73 -41.74 13.63
C GLU A 251 76.77 -43.13 12.97
N GLN A 252 77.82 -43.91 13.26
CA GLN A 252 78.03 -45.23 12.66
C GLN A 252 77.13 -46.29 13.30
N GLU A 253 75.87 -46.30 12.89
CA GLU A 253 74.87 -47.26 13.39
C GLU A 253 74.35 -48.19 12.28
N GLU A 254 74.05 -49.43 12.66
CA GLU A 254 73.33 -50.36 11.79
C GLU A 254 71.98 -49.75 11.39
N GLY A 255 71.65 -49.81 10.10
CA GLY A 255 70.46 -49.17 9.54
C GLY A 255 70.69 -47.76 8.99
N LEU A 256 71.91 -47.21 9.08
CA LEU A 256 72.24 -45.94 8.44
C LEU A 256 72.00 -46.02 6.92
N CYS A 257 71.16 -45.11 6.42
CA CYS A 257 70.77 -45.03 5.01
C CYS A 257 71.39 -43.78 4.36
N VAL A 258 72.00 -43.92 3.18
CA VAL A 258 72.53 -42.80 2.38
C VAL A 258 72.03 -42.91 0.94
N ARG A 259 71.52 -41.80 0.40
CA ARG A 259 71.05 -41.73 -0.99
C ARG A 259 72.13 -41.04 -1.78
N MET A 260 72.68 -41.71 -2.78
CA MET A 260 73.82 -41.19 -3.51
C MET A 260 73.59 -41.28 -5.01
N LYS A 261 73.88 -40.18 -5.71
CA LYS A 261 74.00 -40.18 -7.18
C LYS A 261 75.40 -40.67 -7.55
N VAL A 262 75.48 -41.86 -8.13
CA VAL A 262 76.72 -42.45 -8.62
C VAL A 262 76.84 -42.13 -10.12
N PRO A 263 77.90 -41.40 -10.55
CA PRO A 263 78.01 -40.89 -11.91
C PRO A 263 78.43 -41.92 -12.95
N SER A 264 78.90 -43.10 -12.53
CA SER A 264 79.36 -44.19 -13.40
C SER A 264 78.94 -45.55 -12.85
N ALA A 265 78.99 -46.59 -13.69
CA ALA A 265 78.69 -47.94 -13.25
C ALA A 265 79.71 -48.44 -12.20
N PHE A 266 79.27 -49.32 -11.29
CA PHE A 266 80.12 -49.94 -10.26
C PHE A 266 79.75 -51.42 -10.06
N THR A 267 80.64 -52.20 -9.46
CA THR A 267 80.47 -53.65 -9.24
C THR A 267 80.65 -54.03 -7.76
N PRO A 268 80.24 -55.22 -7.32
CA PRO A 268 80.57 -55.72 -5.99
C PRO A 268 82.07 -55.68 -5.73
N GLY A 269 82.47 -55.28 -4.52
CA GLY A 269 83.88 -55.09 -4.15
C GLY A 269 84.39 -53.65 -4.19
N TYR A 270 83.58 -52.70 -4.65
CA TYR A 270 83.85 -51.28 -4.43
C TYR A 270 83.73 -50.93 -2.94
N THR A 271 84.52 -49.98 -2.45
CA THR A 271 84.35 -49.41 -1.11
C THR A 271 83.54 -48.13 -1.19
N LEU A 272 82.50 -48.01 -0.37
CA LEU A 272 81.77 -46.76 -0.21
C LEU A 272 82.31 -46.04 1.02
N SER A 273 82.88 -44.87 0.79
CA SER A 273 83.36 -43.95 1.82
C SER A 273 82.37 -42.81 1.97
N VAL A 274 81.77 -42.72 3.16
CA VAL A 274 80.84 -41.65 3.54
C VAL A 274 81.52 -40.82 4.62
N SER A 275 81.88 -39.58 4.28
CA SER A 275 82.75 -38.70 5.05
C SER A 275 84.08 -39.40 5.39
N ASP A 276 84.40 -39.58 6.68
CA ASP A 276 85.67 -40.19 7.12
C ASP A 276 85.60 -41.72 7.29
N TRP A 277 84.43 -42.32 7.01
CA TRP A 277 84.18 -43.73 7.22
C TRP A 277 84.05 -44.49 5.90
N SER A 278 84.67 -45.67 5.82
CA SER A 278 84.66 -46.52 4.63
C SER A 278 84.31 -47.97 4.99
N ALA A 279 83.40 -48.55 4.22
CA ALA A 279 83.06 -49.98 4.29
C ALA A 279 82.89 -50.56 2.87
N PRO A 280 83.11 -51.87 2.66
CA PRO A 280 82.88 -52.48 1.36
C PRO A 280 81.38 -52.44 1.00
N VAL A 281 81.07 -52.30 -0.29
CA VAL A 281 79.73 -52.55 -0.82
C VAL A 281 79.57 -54.05 -0.98
N ALA A 282 78.70 -54.65 -0.17
CA ALA A 282 78.44 -56.06 -0.20
C ALA A 282 77.79 -56.46 -1.54
N PRO A 283 78.08 -57.68 -2.04
CA PRO A 283 77.27 -58.24 -3.11
C PRO A 283 75.82 -58.32 -2.63
N GLN A 284 74.89 -57.88 -3.48
CA GLN A 284 73.49 -58.28 -3.33
C GLN A 284 73.48 -59.81 -3.37
N THR A 285 72.60 -60.46 -2.61
CA THR A 285 72.49 -61.93 -2.58
C THR A 285 72.15 -62.42 -3.98
N ALA A 286 73.17 -62.61 -4.80
CA ALA A 286 73.04 -62.97 -6.19
C ALA A 286 72.76 -64.47 -6.24
N LEU A 287 71.79 -64.85 -7.07
CA LEU A 287 71.72 -66.20 -7.62
C LEU A 287 73.12 -66.56 -8.14
N ALA A 288 73.66 -67.70 -7.70
CA ALA A 288 75.03 -68.10 -7.97
C ALA A 288 75.33 -68.06 -9.49
N GLY A 289 76.33 -67.26 -9.89
CA GLY A 289 76.83 -67.20 -11.27
C GLY A 289 76.56 -65.90 -12.05
N VAL A 290 75.89 -64.88 -11.47
CA VAL A 290 75.64 -63.59 -12.14
C VAL A 290 76.55 -62.49 -11.59
N SER A 291 77.37 -61.89 -12.45
CA SER A 291 78.11 -60.65 -12.14
C SER A 291 77.15 -59.47 -12.16
N VAL A 292 76.81 -58.95 -10.98
CA VAL A 292 75.97 -57.75 -10.84
C VAL A 292 76.81 -56.53 -11.17
N SER A 293 76.39 -55.73 -12.15
CA SER A 293 76.94 -54.41 -12.46
C SER A 293 75.84 -53.39 -12.31
N TRP A 294 76.01 -52.40 -11.43
CA TRP A 294 75.04 -51.33 -11.24
C TRP A 294 75.39 -50.16 -12.16
N PRO A 295 74.47 -49.66 -13.01
CA PRO A 295 74.72 -48.52 -13.89
C PRO A 295 74.90 -47.19 -13.12
N ALA A 296 75.20 -46.10 -13.84
CA ALA A 296 75.12 -44.76 -13.24
C ALA A 296 73.67 -44.44 -12.84
N GLY A 297 73.45 -43.88 -11.66
CA GLY A 297 72.10 -43.68 -11.14
C GLY A 297 72.06 -43.19 -9.70
N ILE A 298 70.85 -43.02 -9.17
CA ILE A 298 70.62 -42.69 -7.76
C ILE A 298 70.31 -43.98 -7.01
N TYR A 299 71.11 -44.28 -6.00
CA TYR A 299 71.01 -45.49 -5.19
C TYR A 299 70.82 -45.15 -3.72
N THR A 300 70.11 -46.01 -3.00
CA THR A 300 70.05 -45.98 -1.53
C THR A 300 70.95 -47.09 -1.00
N PHE A 301 71.97 -46.72 -0.23
CA PHE A 301 72.86 -47.63 0.47
C PHE A 301 72.45 -47.70 1.93
N VAL A 302 72.36 -48.91 2.47
CA VAL A 302 72.03 -49.19 3.88
C VAL A 302 73.18 -49.94 4.50
N TYR A 303 73.69 -49.44 5.62
CA TYR A 303 74.75 -50.10 6.37
C TYR A 303 74.19 -51.18 7.29
N ASP A 304 74.70 -52.40 7.21
CA ASP A 304 74.26 -53.54 8.03
C ASP A 304 75.17 -53.84 9.24
N GLY A 305 76.05 -52.90 9.60
CA GLY A 305 77.05 -53.08 10.66
C GLY A 305 78.38 -53.67 10.18
N ALA A 306 78.47 -54.21 8.95
CA ALA A 306 79.71 -54.74 8.38
C ALA A 306 80.01 -54.20 6.97
N ALA A 307 78.99 -53.97 6.15
CA ALA A 307 79.12 -53.55 4.76
C ALA A 307 77.93 -52.67 4.32
N TRP A 308 78.10 -51.93 3.23
CA TRP A 308 77.02 -51.20 2.59
C TRP A 308 76.23 -52.12 1.66
N ARG A 309 74.91 -52.14 1.79
CA ARG A 309 74.00 -52.86 0.89
C ARG A 309 73.23 -51.88 0.04
N VAL A 310 73.18 -52.13 -1.26
CA VAL A 310 72.28 -51.40 -2.16
C VAL A 310 70.87 -51.93 -1.93
N GLN A 311 69.94 -51.09 -1.49
CA GLN A 311 68.54 -51.48 -1.45
C GLN A 311 67.99 -51.55 -2.88
N PRO A 312 67.37 -52.66 -3.30
CA PRO A 312 66.66 -52.71 -4.56
C PRO A 312 65.49 -51.70 -4.48
N SER A 313 65.41 -50.78 -5.45
CA SER A 313 64.12 -50.16 -5.74
C SER A 313 63.13 -51.31 -6.00
N GLY A 314 61.89 -51.22 -5.53
CA GLY A 314 60.85 -52.25 -5.72
C GLY A 314 60.47 -52.55 -7.19
N VAL A 315 61.31 -52.13 -8.13
CA VAL A 315 61.29 -52.43 -9.56
C VAL A 315 62.73 -52.71 -9.95
N GLU A 316 63.02 -53.87 -10.55
CA GLU A 316 64.36 -54.26 -10.99
C GLU A 316 65.02 -53.13 -11.81
N ASN A 317 66.19 -52.66 -11.37
CA ASN A 317 67.13 -51.86 -12.16
C ASN A 317 66.61 -50.55 -12.83
N GLN A 318 65.88 -49.67 -12.13
CA GLN A 318 65.68 -48.29 -12.62
C GLN A 318 65.93 -47.22 -11.54
N ALA A 319 66.70 -46.20 -11.91
CA ALA A 319 66.96 -45.02 -11.09
C ALA A 319 65.74 -44.08 -11.04
N TYR A 320 65.48 -43.47 -9.88
CA TYR A 320 64.40 -42.48 -9.70
C TYR A 320 64.59 -41.25 -10.61
N THR A 321 63.57 -40.93 -11.40
CA THR A 321 63.40 -39.62 -12.07
C THR A 321 62.47 -38.71 -11.27
N ASP A 322 62.73 -37.41 -11.37
CA ASP A 322 62.37 -36.33 -10.45
C ASP A 322 60.93 -35.80 -10.65
N LEU A 323 59.91 -36.50 -10.14
CA LEU A 323 58.48 -36.17 -10.40
C LEU A 323 57.62 -35.85 -9.16
N LEU A 324 58.18 -35.62 -7.97
CA LEU A 324 57.39 -35.47 -6.73
C LEU A 324 57.05 -34.03 -6.30
N GLN A 325 57.31 -33.00 -7.12
CA GLN A 325 57.10 -31.60 -6.69
C GLN A 325 55.73 -30.98 -7.06
N SER A 326 54.89 -31.63 -7.87
CA SER A 326 53.69 -30.95 -8.43
C SER A 326 52.35 -31.22 -7.72
N GLU A 327 52.26 -32.15 -6.77
CA GLU A 327 50.94 -32.57 -6.22
C GLU A 327 50.57 -31.91 -4.87
N VAL A 328 51.46 -31.14 -4.25
CA VAL A 328 51.21 -30.54 -2.91
C VAL A 328 50.44 -29.20 -2.97
N GLU A 329 50.31 -28.58 -4.15
CA GLU A 329 49.69 -27.24 -4.27
C GLU A 329 48.16 -27.23 -4.36
N GLN A 330 47.47 -28.37 -4.51
CA GLN A 330 46.01 -28.37 -4.76
C GLN A 330 45.10 -28.18 -3.54
N GLY A 331 45.63 -28.01 -2.32
CA GLY A 331 44.81 -27.90 -1.09
C GLY A 331 45.22 -26.82 -0.09
N TYR A 332 46.24 -26.02 -0.41
CA TYR A 332 46.74 -25.01 0.52
C TYR A 332 45.91 -23.72 0.45
N ILE A 333 45.10 -23.46 1.48
CA ILE A 333 44.50 -22.13 1.70
C ILE A 333 45.50 -21.33 2.55
N PRO A 334 46.13 -20.26 1.99
CA PRO A 334 47.10 -19.45 2.70
C PRO A 334 46.54 -18.88 4.00
N SER A 335 47.39 -18.76 5.03
CA SER A 335 47.02 -18.17 6.33
C SER A 335 46.43 -16.77 6.19
N ALA A 336 46.85 -16.02 5.17
CA ALA A 336 46.35 -14.69 4.85
C ALA A 336 44.88 -14.67 4.39
N GLN A 337 44.32 -15.81 3.96
CA GLN A 337 42.93 -15.92 3.52
C GLN A 337 42.00 -16.47 4.61
N LYS A 338 42.53 -16.95 5.74
CA LYS A 338 41.72 -17.49 6.85
C LYS A 338 41.28 -16.35 7.77
N GLY A 339 39.97 -16.13 7.88
CA GLY A 339 39.41 -15.06 8.73
C GLY A 339 39.72 -13.64 8.24
N ALA A 340 40.08 -13.49 6.96
CA ALA A 340 40.14 -12.20 6.28
C ALA A 340 38.78 -11.89 5.63
N ALA A 341 38.46 -10.61 5.43
CA ALA A 341 37.29 -10.19 4.64
C ALA A 341 37.37 -10.79 3.22
N ASN A 342 36.27 -11.35 2.72
CA ASN A 342 36.20 -12.13 1.46
C ASN A 342 37.07 -13.40 1.43
N GLY A 343 37.50 -13.90 2.60
CA GLY A 343 38.31 -15.11 2.75
C GLY A 343 37.49 -16.33 3.20
N VAL A 344 38.20 -17.37 3.65
CA VAL A 344 37.59 -18.58 4.20
C VAL A 344 37.33 -18.40 5.69
N ALA A 345 36.11 -18.70 6.13
CA ALA A 345 35.70 -18.60 7.52
C ALA A 345 36.65 -19.38 8.45
N ALA A 346 37.04 -18.76 9.57
CA ALA A 346 37.92 -19.36 10.57
C ALA A 346 37.27 -19.33 11.95
N LEU A 347 37.69 -20.23 12.84
CA LEU A 347 37.29 -20.23 14.25
C LEU A 347 38.36 -19.51 15.10
N ASN A 348 37.93 -18.81 16.15
CA ASN A 348 38.81 -18.27 17.17
C ASN A 348 39.24 -19.37 18.16
N SER A 349 40.14 -19.04 19.09
CA SER A 349 40.65 -19.96 20.11
C SER A 349 39.57 -20.51 21.06
N ALA A 350 38.38 -19.90 21.09
CA ALA A 350 37.22 -20.36 21.84
C ALA A 350 36.26 -21.23 21.00
N GLY A 351 36.64 -21.60 19.78
CA GLY A 351 35.82 -22.43 18.88
C GLY A 351 34.59 -21.71 18.31
N LYS A 352 34.51 -20.38 18.42
CA LYS A 352 33.46 -19.58 17.78
C LYS A 352 33.98 -19.04 16.44
N LEU A 353 33.09 -18.69 15.53
CA LEU A 353 33.47 -17.97 14.30
C LEU A 353 34.31 -16.74 14.68
N ALA A 354 35.51 -16.64 14.11
CA ALA A 354 36.44 -15.53 14.33
C ALA A 354 35.89 -14.23 13.73
N GLN A 355 35.03 -14.34 12.72
CA GLN A 355 34.29 -13.25 12.11
C GLN A 355 32.84 -13.72 11.87
N MET A 356 31.86 -12.93 12.29
CA MET A 356 30.48 -13.14 11.86
C MET A 356 30.39 -12.74 10.38
N PRO A 357 29.79 -13.56 9.49
CA PRO A 357 29.55 -13.16 8.11
C PRO A 357 28.80 -11.83 8.11
N THR A 358 29.39 -10.83 7.47
CA THR A 358 28.71 -9.59 7.13
C THR A 358 27.85 -9.83 5.88
N PRO A 359 26.84 -9.00 5.59
CA PRO A 359 26.06 -9.12 4.34
C PRO A 359 26.93 -9.13 3.06
N ALA A 360 28.10 -8.49 3.11
CA ALA A 360 29.09 -8.54 2.04
C ALA A 360 29.65 -9.96 1.80
N ASP A 361 29.73 -10.80 2.84
CA ASP A 361 30.27 -12.16 2.76
C ASP A 361 29.30 -13.18 2.11
N ILE A 362 28.01 -12.83 1.93
CA ILE A 362 26.99 -13.65 1.26
C ILE A 362 26.61 -13.15 -0.14
N GLY A 363 27.31 -12.13 -0.66
CA GLY A 363 27.03 -11.54 -1.98
C GLY A 363 25.79 -10.65 -2.01
N GLU A 364 25.30 -10.19 -0.86
CA GLU A 364 24.17 -9.26 -0.75
C GLU A 364 24.71 -7.84 -0.50
N ASP A 365 25.09 -7.16 -1.59
CA ASP A 365 25.76 -5.85 -1.55
C ASP A 365 24.81 -4.68 -1.20
N ASP A 366 23.49 -4.91 -1.16
CA ASP A 366 22.51 -3.83 -0.95
C ASP A 366 21.40 -4.22 0.03
N TYR A 367 21.67 -3.99 1.32
CA TYR A 367 20.70 -4.20 2.40
C TYR A 367 20.16 -2.86 2.93
N VAL A 368 19.05 -2.92 3.66
CA VAL A 368 18.42 -1.75 4.28
C VAL A 368 19.24 -1.28 5.49
N THR A 369 19.73 -0.05 5.47
CA THR A 369 20.52 0.54 6.57
C THR A 369 19.66 1.34 7.54
N GLU A 370 18.55 1.91 7.08
CA GLU A 370 17.67 2.75 7.89
C GLU A 370 16.26 2.78 7.29
N THR A 371 15.24 2.73 8.15
CA THR A 371 13.84 3.03 7.78
C THR A 371 13.25 4.01 8.76
N GLY A 372 12.29 4.81 8.31
CA GLY A 372 11.60 5.73 9.20
C GLY A 372 10.41 6.42 8.55
N SER A 373 9.74 7.25 9.33
CA SER A 373 8.61 8.05 8.89
C SER A 373 8.50 9.35 9.68
N ASN A 374 7.88 10.35 9.06
CA ASN A 374 7.47 11.59 9.71
C ASN A 374 6.20 12.14 9.02
N ALA A 375 5.79 13.35 9.36
CA ALA A 375 4.60 14.00 8.77
C ALA A 375 4.66 14.14 7.24
N ASN A 376 5.86 14.06 6.65
CA ASN A 376 6.08 14.22 5.21
C ASN A 376 6.12 12.89 4.45
N GLY A 377 6.06 11.74 5.13
CA GLY A 377 6.01 10.41 4.51
C GLY A 377 6.93 9.38 5.15
N TYR A 378 7.27 8.35 4.37
CA TYR A 378 8.09 7.22 4.78
C TYR A 378 9.39 7.19 3.96
N TYR A 379 10.47 6.66 4.52
CA TYR A 379 11.72 6.45 3.79
C TYR A 379 12.41 5.14 4.15
N MET A 380 13.25 4.69 3.22
CA MET A 380 14.13 3.54 3.37
C MET A 380 15.46 3.85 2.70
N LYS A 381 16.55 3.71 3.44
CA LYS A 381 17.93 3.86 2.95
C LYS A 381 18.58 2.49 2.80
N TYR A 382 19.42 2.37 1.80
CA TYR A 382 20.17 1.17 1.50
C TYR A 382 21.68 1.39 1.64
N ALA A 383 22.42 0.30 1.81
CA ALA A 383 23.89 0.33 1.94
C ALA A 383 24.58 0.89 0.69
N SER A 384 23.98 0.73 -0.51
CA SER A 384 24.47 1.32 -1.76
C SER A 384 24.41 2.86 -1.82
N GLY A 385 23.86 3.53 -0.81
CA GLY A 385 23.59 4.96 -0.84
C GLY A 385 22.25 5.32 -1.51
N ARG A 386 21.48 4.34 -1.97
CA ARG A 386 20.12 4.53 -2.50
C ARG A 386 19.13 4.81 -1.37
N MET A 387 18.14 5.65 -1.64
CA MET A 387 17.00 5.95 -0.79
C MET A 387 15.72 5.92 -1.61
N ILE A 388 14.66 5.37 -0.99
CA ILE A 388 13.30 5.44 -1.50
C ILE A 388 12.47 6.22 -0.49
N CYS A 389 11.69 7.19 -0.95
CA CYS A 389 10.69 7.89 -0.16
C CYS A 389 9.29 7.67 -0.73
N TRP A 390 8.30 7.51 0.14
CA TRP A 390 6.90 7.37 -0.23
C TRP A 390 6.06 8.43 0.49
N VAL A 391 5.14 9.05 -0.23
CA VAL A 391 4.22 10.07 0.31
C VAL A 391 2.78 9.71 -0.01
N ARG A 392 1.89 9.94 0.94
CA ARG A 392 0.44 9.94 0.75
C ARG A 392 -0.12 11.20 1.39
N GLN A 393 -0.63 12.13 0.58
CA GLN A 393 -1.14 13.41 1.06
C GLN A 393 -2.55 13.66 0.56
N ALA A 394 -3.43 14.03 1.49
CA ALA A 394 -4.73 14.57 1.17
C ALA A 394 -4.57 16.04 0.76
N ILE A 395 -5.05 16.39 -0.43
CA ILE A 395 -5.12 17.76 -0.94
C ILE A 395 -6.59 18.17 -0.88
N ALA A 396 -6.94 18.95 0.15
CA ALA A 396 -8.32 19.37 0.36
C ALA A 396 -8.77 20.32 -0.75
N GLU A 397 -8.05 21.43 -0.94
CA GLU A 397 -8.40 22.48 -1.90
C GLU A 397 -7.14 23.03 -2.58
N PRO A 398 -6.80 22.56 -3.81
CA PRO A 398 -5.72 23.15 -4.57
C PRO A 398 -6.11 24.54 -5.07
N GLU A 399 -5.14 25.45 -5.12
CA GLU A 399 -5.31 26.76 -5.75
C GLU A 399 -5.35 26.62 -7.28
N TRP A 400 -6.56 26.51 -7.83
CA TRP A 400 -6.78 26.38 -9.26
C TRP A 400 -6.65 27.71 -9.99
N THR A 401 -5.87 27.71 -11.06
CA THR A 401 -5.77 28.81 -12.03
C THR A 401 -6.37 28.39 -13.35
N THR A 402 -7.17 29.27 -13.98
CA THR A 402 -7.74 29.02 -15.31
C THR A 402 -6.70 29.32 -16.39
N TRP A 403 -6.48 28.36 -17.30
CA TRP A 403 -5.57 28.52 -18.43
C TRP A 403 -6.30 29.15 -19.62
N GLY A 404 -6.18 30.48 -19.74
CA GLY A 404 -6.75 31.25 -20.85
C GLY A 404 -8.28 31.12 -20.94
N GLU A 405 -8.83 31.32 -22.13
CA GLU A 405 -10.28 31.26 -22.38
C GLU A 405 -10.81 29.82 -22.58
N THR A 406 -9.94 28.80 -22.51
CA THR A 406 -10.27 27.41 -22.85
C THR A 406 -11.08 26.66 -21.79
N GLY A 407 -11.21 27.23 -20.58
CA GLY A 407 -11.88 26.58 -19.44
C GLY A 407 -11.06 25.48 -18.76
N LEU A 408 -9.85 25.16 -19.25
CA LEU A 408 -8.91 24.27 -18.57
C LEU A 408 -8.43 24.93 -17.27
N LYS A 409 -8.31 24.13 -16.20
CA LYS A 409 -7.75 24.59 -14.93
C LYS A 409 -6.50 23.81 -14.58
N TYR A 410 -5.53 24.48 -13.96
CA TYR A 410 -4.33 23.84 -13.42
C TYR A 410 -4.03 24.32 -12.00
N ALA A 411 -3.39 23.46 -11.22
CA ALA A 411 -2.90 23.78 -9.89
C ALA A 411 -1.52 23.15 -9.68
N SER A 412 -0.75 23.69 -8.74
CA SER A 412 0.53 23.10 -8.31
C SER A 412 0.46 22.77 -6.83
N HIS A 413 0.87 21.56 -6.46
CA HIS A 413 0.98 21.12 -5.08
C HIS A 413 2.41 20.67 -4.81
N SER A 414 3.05 21.23 -3.80
CA SER A 414 4.41 20.85 -3.41
C SER A 414 4.39 20.06 -2.11
N TRP A 415 5.24 19.04 -2.01
CA TRP A 415 5.47 18.28 -0.79
C TRP A 415 6.96 18.19 -0.50
N THR A 416 7.30 18.17 0.78
CA THR A 416 8.68 17.97 1.24
C THR A 416 8.94 16.47 1.38
N TYR A 417 10.14 15.98 1.05
CA TYR A 417 10.52 14.61 1.34
C TYR A 417 10.73 14.39 2.85
N PRO A 418 10.49 13.18 3.39
CA PRO A 418 10.76 12.89 4.79
C PRO A 418 12.25 13.03 5.15
N VAL A 419 13.15 12.76 4.20
CA VAL A 419 14.61 12.94 4.31
C VAL A 419 15.11 13.56 3.00
N PRO A 420 16.04 14.54 3.04
CA PRO A 420 16.60 15.13 1.82
C PRO A 420 17.47 14.13 1.04
N PHE A 421 17.39 14.20 -0.29
CA PHE A 421 18.28 13.48 -1.21
C PHE A 421 19.58 14.26 -1.44
N ALA A 422 20.66 13.57 -1.81
CA ALA A 422 21.94 14.18 -2.20
C ALA A 422 21.86 14.90 -3.57
N SER A 423 20.99 14.42 -4.46
CA SER A 423 20.69 15.00 -5.78
C SER A 423 19.20 14.93 -6.06
N ALA A 424 18.70 15.63 -7.09
CA ALA A 424 17.29 15.54 -7.46
C ALA A 424 16.90 14.07 -7.76
N PRO A 425 15.91 13.50 -7.06
CA PRO A 425 15.50 12.10 -7.25
C PRO A 425 14.66 11.92 -8.52
N ILE A 426 14.50 10.68 -8.95
CA ILE A 426 13.48 10.29 -9.92
C ILE A 426 12.17 10.10 -9.16
N VAL A 427 11.11 10.76 -9.62
CA VAL A 427 9.80 10.76 -8.96
C VAL A 427 8.78 10.08 -9.87
N SER A 428 7.83 9.38 -9.27
CA SER A 428 6.59 8.93 -9.92
C SER A 428 5.40 9.31 -9.05
N LEU A 429 4.31 9.72 -9.69
CA LEU A 429 3.10 10.21 -9.02
C LEU A 429 1.87 9.46 -9.51
N GLY A 430 0.96 9.21 -8.58
CA GLY A 430 -0.39 8.75 -8.81
C GLY A 430 -1.37 9.56 -7.97
N MET A 431 -2.64 9.55 -8.34
CA MET A 431 -3.66 10.27 -7.60
C MET A 431 -4.97 9.51 -7.62
N ASN A 432 -5.62 9.42 -6.46
CA ASN A 432 -6.98 8.90 -6.36
C ASN A 432 -7.94 10.09 -6.26
N THR A 433 -8.92 10.12 -7.16
CA THR A 433 -9.93 11.17 -7.24
C THR A 433 -11.22 10.64 -7.87
N ASN A 434 -12.35 11.22 -7.48
CA ASN A 434 -13.65 10.98 -8.12
C ASN A 434 -13.93 11.99 -9.26
N SER A 435 -12.93 12.77 -9.67
CA SER A 435 -13.03 13.80 -10.70
C SER A 435 -12.01 13.57 -11.83
N TYR A 436 -12.23 14.19 -12.99
CA TYR A 436 -11.32 14.12 -14.11
C TYR A 436 -10.12 15.05 -13.90
N VAL A 437 -9.07 14.56 -13.23
CA VAL A 437 -7.84 15.31 -13.01
C VAL A 437 -6.63 14.47 -13.40
N TRP A 438 -5.77 15.04 -14.24
CA TRP A 438 -4.47 14.48 -14.57
C TRP A 438 -3.40 15.04 -13.65
N VAL A 439 -2.53 14.17 -13.17
CA VAL A 439 -1.34 14.55 -12.40
C VAL A 439 -0.10 14.32 -13.24
N CYS A 440 0.81 15.30 -13.23
CA CYS A 440 2.14 15.17 -13.81
C CYS A 440 3.18 15.75 -12.84
N ILE A 441 4.44 15.41 -13.07
CA ILE A 441 5.54 15.87 -12.23
C ILE A 441 5.89 17.30 -12.62
N GLY A 442 5.95 18.17 -11.61
CA GLY A 442 6.45 19.53 -11.70
C GLY A 442 7.94 19.60 -11.37
N THR A 443 8.35 20.65 -10.67
CA THR A 443 9.73 20.80 -10.21
C THR A 443 10.10 19.75 -9.14
N VAL A 444 11.27 19.14 -9.29
CA VAL A 444 11.85 18.19 -8.33
C VAL A 444 13.25 18.68 -7.94
N ASN A 445 13.53 18.73 -6.64
CA ASN A 445 14.86 19.03 -6.10
C ASN A 445 15.22 18.06 -4.96
N THR A 446 16.28 18.33 -4.22
CA THR A 446 16.77 17.46 -3.13
C THR A 446 15.81 17.36 -1.92
N THR A 447 14.91 18.32 -1.75
CA THR A 447 14.05 18.47 -0.56
C THR A 447 12.56 18.42 -0.87
N ILE A 448 12.17 18.77 -2.08
CA ILE A 448 10.78 19.03 -2.48
C ILE A 448 10.50 18.32 -3.80
N GLY A 449 9.33 17.70 -3.88
CA GLY A 449 8.67 17.34 -5.13
C GLY A 449 7.44 18.23 -5.36
N GLN A 450 7.09 18.43 -6.63
CA GLN A 450 5.88 19.16 -7.02
C GLN A 450 5.03 18.31 -7.96
N ALA A 451 3.72 18.31 -7.71
CA ALA A 451 2.70 17.76 -8.57
C ALA A 451 2.02 18.91 -9.31
N ARG A 452 1.85 18.76 -10.62
CA ARG A 452 1.00 19.64 -11.44
C ARG A 452 -0.29 18.91 -11.75
N LEU A 453 -1.39 19.53 -11.37
CA LEU A 453 -2.74 19.04 -11.54
C LEU A 453 -3.35 19.78 -12.72
N VAL A 454 -4.02 19.07 -13.62
CA VAL A 454 -4.73 19.65 -14.76
C VAL A 454 -6.10 19.01 -14.86
N THR A 455 -7.14 19.81 -15.01
CA THR A 455 -8.51 19.34 -15.17
C THR A 455 -9.19 20.04 -16.34
N PRO A 456 -10.03 19.34 -17.12
CA PRO A 456 -10.77 19.92 -18.22
C PRO A 456 -12.10 20.52 -17.78
N THR A 457 -12.44 20.44 -16.49
CA THR A 457 -13.73 20.91 -15.97
C THR A 457 -13.67 22.37 -15.58
N ALA A 458 -14.76 23.10 -15.85
CA ALA A 458 -14.91 24.48 -15.38
C ALA A 458 -15.04 24.58 -13.85
N SER A 459 -15.48 23.52 -13.17
CA SER A 459 -15.46 23.43 -11.71
C SER A 459 -14.04 23.21 -11.18
N SER A 460 -13.79 23.68 -9.95
CA SER A 460 -12.54 23.45 -9.23
C SER A 460 -12.71 22.20 -8.36
N PRO A 461 -12.26 21.00 -8.79
CA PRO A 461 -12.43 19.80 -8.00
C PRO A 461 -11.62 19.88 -6.70
N THR A 462 -12.08 19.19 -5.67
CA THR A 462 -11.51 19.17 -4.31
C THR A 462 -11.37 17.72 -3.81
N GLY A 463 -10.63 17.52 -2.72
CA GLY A 463 -10.54 16.22 -2.04
C GLY A 463 -9.75 15.15 -2.80
N PHE A 464 -8.48 15.41 -3.08
CA PHE A 464 -7.58 14.47 -3.76
C PHE A 464 -6.71 13.72 -2.77
N ASN A 465 -6.31 12.50 -3.12
CA ASN A 465 -5.23 11.79 -2.44
C ASN A 465 -4.05 11.59 -3.39
N LEU A 466 -3.00 12.38 -3.21
CA LEU A 466 -1.74 12.25 -3.95
C LEU A 466 -0.91 11.12 -3.36
N HIS A 467 -0.39 10.25 -4.22
CA HIS A 467 0.57 9.21 -3.88
C HIS A 467 1.85 9.44 -4.68
N GLY A 468 2.99 9.44 -4.03
CA GLY A 468 4.27 9.65 -4.71
C GLY A 468 5.33 8.70 -4.22
N ILE A 469 6.19 8.26 -5.14
CA ILE A 469 7.43 7.55 -4.84
C ILE A 469 8.60 8.33 -5.42
N ALA A 470 9.65 8.53 -4.64
CA ALA A 470 10.89 9.17 -5.06
C ALA A 470 12.07 8.25 -4.79
N ILE A 471 12.95 8.08 -5.78
CA ILE A 471 14.13 7.21 -5.70
C ILE A 471 15.36 8.03 -6.09
N GLY A 472 16.38 8.01 -5.24
CA GLY A 472 17.62 8.75 -5.46
C GLY A 472 18.68 8.35 -4.44
N SER A 473 19.78 9.09 -4.36
CA SER A 473 20.81 8.87 -3.35
C SER A 473 20.57 9.74 -2.11
N TYR A 474 20.90 9.26 -0.92
CA TYR A 474 20.91 10.08 0.30
C TYR A 474 22.31 10.64 0.57
N ALA A 475 22.36 11.75 1.31
CA ALA A 475 23.59 12.46 1.67
C ALA A 475 24.31 11.79 2.86
#